data_AF-A0A8H4TCA1-F1
#
_entry.id   AF-A0A8H4TCA1-F1
#
_cell.length_a   1.000
_cell.length_b   1.000
_cell.length_c   1.000
_cell.angle_alpha   90.00
_cell.angle_beta   90.00
_cell.angle_gamma   90.00
#
_symmetry.space_group_name_H-M   'P 1'
#
loop_
_entity.id
_entity.type
_entity.pdbx_description
1 polymer ?
#
loop_
_entity_poly.entity_id
_entity_poly.type
_entity_poly.pdbx_seq_one_letter_code
_entity_poly.pdbx_strand_id
1 'polypeptide(L)'
;MRPSKALYLLAAHSLCISTAAGLDRTRSQFKHWFPTVETFSKDRFEDACAEQYANYYNESLPDEGGAHKYSQALMNCILEEYGELNMAGMAVTAILLALLPAGLVQFGPSMAEISILSTRRPVLATLLGFGLMSPNPTEFEYEDILEKASNGGAPLIPIRALDGRYFIAKVLISLVEYIIAMAAAGNLFYQVYRFTYEAISLGPLMVYLKGLPEAATLFGWASLNLPLYLLSFGVFALAFRRVRPKSGYNRGGSRLIELISNELTPCGQGRDLKIERRPNRQFLFQFLGMAVRLVSGLHIILGTVLIGSIVLIPIADSLPLIYSFVFAALFTRAVLSFELNGLARKTTIVSSDTVGQIDNQVYESHALEPKRYNSLSQSD
;
A
#
# COMPACT_ATOMS: atom_id res chain seq x y z
N MET A 1 -2.91 -21.54 15.02
CA MET A 1 -2.90 -20.22 15.71
C MET A 1 -3.76 -19.26 14.92
N ARG A 2 -4.77 -18.63 15.55
CA ARG A 2 -5.76 -17.78 14.86
C ARG A 2 -5.07 -16.51 14.34
N PRO A 3 -4.97 -16.29 13.01
CA PRO A 3 -4.30 -15.12 12.43
C PRO A 3 -4.99 -13.79 12.79
N SER A 4 -6.22 -13.83 13.32
CA SER A 4 -6.95 -12.62 13.72
C SER A 4 -6.27 -11.85 14.85
N LYS A 5 -5.71 -12.53 15.88
CA LYS A 5 -5.12 -11.83 17.03
C LYS A 5 -3.82 -11.10 16.67
N ALA A 6 -3.01 -11.66 15.78
CA ALA A 6 -1.77 -11.03 15.31
C ALA A 6 -2.05 -9.83 14.39
N LEU A 7 -3.09 -9.91 13.55
CA LEU A 7 -3.53 -8.81 12.70
C LEU A 7 -4.13 -7.66 13.52
N TYR A 8 -4.90 -7.95 14.58
CA TYR A 8 -5.39 -6.92 15.50
C TYR A 8 -4.26 -6.29 16.32
N LEU A 9 -3.25 -7.07 16.73
CA LEU A 9 -2.07 -6.55 17.42
C LEU A 9 -1.18 -5.70 16.50
N LEU A 10 -1.02 -6.08 15.23
CA LEU A 10 -0.29 -5.28 14.24
C LEU A 10 -1.05 -4.01 13.88
N ALA A 11 -2.37 -4.08 13.68
CA ALA A 11 -3.22 -2.91 13.45
C ALA A 11 -3.20 -1.95 14.65
N ALA A 12 -3.29 -2.49 15.87
CA ALA A 12 -3.17 -1.72 17.10
C ALA A 12 -1.75 -1.14 17.29
N HIS A 13 -0.69 -1.87 16.92
CA HIS A 13 0.67 -1.34 16.95
C HIS A 13 0.90 -0.26 15.88
N SER A 14 0.35 -0.38 14.66
CA SER A 14 0.42 0.70 13.66
C SER A 14 -0.37 1.94 14.08
N LEU A 15 -1.43 1.79 14.89
CA LEU A 15 -2.16 2.92 15.50
C LEU A 15 -1.45 3.48 16.74
N CYS A 16 -0.71 2.67 17.50
CA CYS A 16 0.01 3.08 18.70
C CYS A 16 1.44 3.62 18.45
N ILE A 17 2.07 3.32 17.30
CA ILE A 17 3.38 3.91 16.95
C ILE A 17 3.25 5.43 16.70
N SER A 18 2.06 5.93 16.41
CA SER A 18 1.81 7.38 16.32
C SER A 18 1.72 8.10 17.68
N THR A 19 1.83 7.38 18.81
CA THR A 19 1.81 7.97 20.16
C THR A 19 3.13 7.75 20.90
N ALA A 20 4.26 7.82 20.21
CA ALA A 20 5.57 7.82 20.84
C ALA A 20 6.00 9.26 21.19
N ALA A 21 5.76 9.62 22.44
CA ALA A 21 6.59 10.46 23.31
C ALA A 21 7.33 11.68 22.70
N GLY A 22 6.86 12.88 23.04
CA GLY A 22 7.70 13.99 23.52
C GLY A 22 8.92 14.36 22.67
N LEU A 23 8.81 14.40 21.35
CA LEU A 23 9.82 15.02 20.50
C LEU A 23 9.42 16.48 20.28
N ASP A 24 10.19 17.39 20.86
CA ASP A 24 10.14 18.82 20.59
C ASP A 24 10.18 19.09 19.08
N ARG A 25 9.64 20.24 18.68
CA ARG A 25 9.63 20.72 17.29
C ARG A 25 11.03 20.61 16.68
N THR A 26 11.17 19.86 15.59
CA THR A 26 12.41 19.86 14.81
C THR A 26 12.56 21.20 14.08
N ARG A 27 13.49 22.06 14.54
CA ARG A 27 13.83 23.36 13.89
C ARG A 27 14.66 23.16 12.60
N SER A 28 14.39 22.13 11.82
CA SER A 28 15.19 21.75 10.65
C SER A 28 14.58 22.16 9.31
N GLN A 29 13.32 22.61 9.29
CA GLN A 29 12.54 22.82 8.06
C GLN A 29 13.08 23.91 7.15
N PHE A 30 13.76 24.91 7.70
CA PHE A 30 14.33 26.03 6.93
C PHE A 30 15.82 25.83 6.61
N LYS A 31 16.39 24.65 6.89
CA LYS A 31 17.83 24.37 6.64
C LYS A 31 18.12 23.97 5.19
N HIS A 32 17.16 23.30 4.56
CA HIS A 32 17.28 22.77 3.21
C HIS A 32 16.02 23.12 2.43
N TRP A 33 16.21 23.44 1.17
CA TRP A 33 15.14 23.86 0.27
C TRP A 33 15.06 22.95 -0.94
N PHE A 34 13.92 23.01 -1.64
CA PHE A 34 13.82 22.43 -2.97
C PHE A 34 14.85 23.06 -3.93
N PRO A 35 15.38 22.30 -4.91
CA PRO A 35 16.57 22.69 -5.68
C PRO A 35 16.51 24.10 -6.30
N THR A 36 15.36 24.50 -6.82
CA THR A 36 15.19 25.83 -7.42
C THR A 36 15.28 26.93 -6.36
N VAL A 37 14.65 26.75 -5.19
CA VAL A 37 14.71 27.72 -4.08
C VAL A 37 16.12 27.76 -3.48
N GLU A 38 16.73 26.60 -3.26
CA GLU A 38 18.09 26.46 -2.72
C GLU A 38 19.10 27.22 -3.57
N THR A 39 18.97 27.15 -4.90
CA THR A 39 19.94 27.74 -5.83
C THR A 39 19.74 29.24 -6.04
N PHE A 40 18.49 29.72 -6.09
CA PHE A 40 18.19 31.08 -6.57
C PHE A 40 17.64 32.04 -5.52
N SER A 41 17.13 31.53 -4.40
CA SER A 41 16.38 32.34 -3.43
C SER A 41 16.90 32.23 -2.01
N LYS A 42 17.57 31.13 -1.66
CA LYS A 42 18.12 30.90 -0.32
C LYS A 42 18.98 32.06 0.18
N ASP A 43 20.02 32.43 -0.57
CA ASP A 43 20.95 33.50 -0.15
C ASP A 43 20.21 34.83 0.08
N ARG A 44 19.25 35.15 -0.80
CA ARG A 44 18.40 36.34 -0.63
C ARG A 44 17.58 36.29 0.65
N PHE A 45 16.98 35.14 0.95
CA PHE A 45 16.20 34.97 2.17
C PHE A 45 17.07 35.06 3.42
N GLU A 46 18.25 34.45 3.42
CA GLU A 46 19.17 34.47 4.56
C GLU A 46 19.68 35.88 4.83
N ASP A 47 19.96 36.67 3.78
CA ASP A 47 20.38 38.07 3.90
C ASP A 47 19.24 38.99 4.37
N ALA A 48 18.05 38.87 3.78
CA ALA A 48 16.92 39.77 4.08
C ALA A 48 16.20 39.43 5.39
N CYS A 49 16.16 38.14 5.77
CA CYS A 49 15.45 37.65 6.95
C CYS A 49 16.39 37.15 8.06
N ALA A 50 17.61 37.68 8.14
CA ALA A 50 18.66 37.22 9.04
C ALA A 50 18.22 37.18 10.53
N GLU A 51 17.48 38.19 10.99
CA GLU A 51 16.98 38.26 12.37
C GLU A 51 15.97 37.14 12.65
N GLN A 52 15.04 36.90 11.72
CA GLN A 52 14.01 35.89 11.84
C GLN A 52 14.62 34.49 11.83
N TYR A 53 15.65 34.25 11.02
CA TYR A 53 16.43 33.02 11.05
C TYR A 53 17.13 32.82 12.40
N ALA A 54 17.81 33.86 12.91
CA ALA A 54 18.49 33.80 14.20
C ALA A 54 17.50 33.46 15.33
N ASN A 55 16.33 34.09 15.35
CA ASN A 55 15.27 33.81 16.32
C ASN A 55 14.68 32.40 16.16
N TYR A 56 14.47 31.95 14.92
CA TYR A 56 13.97 30.61 14.63
C TYR A 56 14.94 29.51 15.06
N TYR A 57 16.25 29.71 14.97
CA TYR A 57 17.24 28.71 15.42
C TYR A 57 17.63 28.83 16.90
N ASN A 58 17.23 29.91 17.59
CA ASN A 58 17.55 30.10 19.00
C ASN A 58 16.65 29.24 19.91
N GLU A 59 17.19 28.10 20.38
CA GLU A 59 16.49 27.16 21.27
C GLU A 59 16.11 27.77 22.63
N SER A 60 16.76 28.86 23.04
CA SER A 60 16.46 29.54 24.32
C SER A 60 15.14 30.32 24.27
N LEU A 61 14.56 30.52 23.09
CA LEU A 61 13.28 31.20 22.89
C LEU A 61 12.16 30.16 22.75
N PRO A 62 11.33 29.93 23.80
CA PRO A 62 10.21 29.02 23.71
C PRO A 62 9.08 29.61 22.83
N ASP A 63 8.43 28.76 22.05
CA ASP A 63 7.16 29.10 21.39
C ASP A 63 6.06 29.13 22.47
N GLU A 64 5.82 30.31 23.05
CA GLU A 64 4.78 30.48 24.08
C GLU A 64 3.38 30.23 23.50
N GLY A 65 2.56 29.46 24.22
CA GLY A 65 1.15 29.21 23.86
C GLY A 65 0.91 28.22 22.73
N GLY A 66 1.94 27.51 22.25
CA GLY A 66 1.79 26.56 21.13
C GLY A 66 1.54 27.25 19.78
N ALA A 67 1.66 28.57 19.72
CA ALA A 67 1.72 29.31 18.48
C ALA A 67 3.16 29.21 17.97
N HIS A 68 3.32 28.68 16.76
CA HIS A 68 4.57 28.59 16.02
C HIS A 68 5.08 29.98 15.61
N LYS A 69 5.34 30.84 16.59
CA LYS A 69 5.52 32.29 16.41
C LYS A 69 6.75 32.60 15.57
N TYR A 70 7.89 31.98 15.89
CA TYR A 70 9.14 32.27 15.20
C TYR A 70 9.16 31.73 13.77
N SER A 71 8.54 30.56 13.52
CA SER A 71 8.42 30.04 12.17
C SER A 71 7.38 30.78 11.34
N GLN A 72 6.28 31.27 11.93
CA GLN A 72 5.34 32.16 11.25
C GLN A 72 5.99 33.50 10.89
N ALA A 73 6.76 34.09 11.82
CA ALA A 73 7.50 35.33 11.55
C ALA A 73 8.53 35.15 10.43
N LEU A 74 9.30 34.07 10.45
CA LEU A 74 10.25 33.74 9.38
C LEU A 74 9.55 33.48 8.05
N MET A 75 8.46 32.70 8.05
CA MET A 75 7.66 32.45 6.86
C MET A 75 7.13 33.75 6.25
N ASN A 76 6.60 34.67 7.07
CA ASN A 76 6.08 35.95 6.58
C ASN A 76 7.16 36.79 5.90
N CYS A 77 8.37 36.86 6.48
CA CYS A 77 9.50 37.56 5.86
C CYS A 77 9.92 36.91 4.53
N ILE A 78 10.03 35.58 4.50
CA ILE A 78 10.38 34.83 3.29
C ILE A 78 9.34 35.06 2.18
N LEU A 79 8.05 35.03 2.53
CA LEU A 79 6.98 35.29 1.59
C LEU A 79 7.14 36.69 0.99
N GLU A 80 7.28 37.72 1.82
CA GLU A 80 7.47 39.11 1.37
C GLU A 80 8.62 39.25 0.37
N GLU A 81 9.78 38.64 0.65
CA GLU A 81 10.97 38.67 -0.22
C GLU A 81 10.85 37.82 -1.50
N TYR A 82 10.01 36.79 -1.48
CA TYR A 82 9.87 35.91 -2.63
C TYR A 82 9.09 36.57 -3.78
N GLY A 83 8.24 37.54 -3.46
CA GLY A 83 7.47 38.33 -4.41
C GLY A 83 6.18 37.67 -4.89
N GLU A 84 5.22 38.51 -5.28
CA GLU A 84 3.84 38.10 -5.57
C GLU A 84 3.70 37.08 -6.71
N LEU A 85 4.49 37.23 -7.78
CA LEU A 85 4.45 36.30 -8.92
C LEU A 85 4.83 34.88 -8.50
N ASN A 86 5.88 34.76 -7.68
CA ASN A 86 6.34 33.46 -7.27
C ASN A 86 5.43 32.84 -6.19
N MET A 87 4.81 33.66 -5.33
CA MET A 87 3.72 33.21 -4.45
C MET A 87 2.54 32.64 -5.25
N ALA A 88 2.13 33.31 -6.32
CA ALA A 88 1.09 32.81 -7.22
C ALA A 88 1.51 31.48 -7.86
N GLY A 89 2.77 31.35 -8.27
CA GLY A 89 3.34 30.10 -8.78
C GLY A 89 3.33 28.94 -7.75
N MET A 90 3.61 29.24 -6.48
CA MET A 90 3.48 28.27 -5.39
C MET A 90 2.03 27.85 -5.16
N ALA A 91 1.08 28.78 -5.22
CA ALA A 91 -0.34 28.46 -5.07
C ALA A 91 -0.82 27.51 -6.19
N VAL A 92 -0.40 27.74 -7.43
CA VAL A 92 -0.65 26.82 -8.55
C VAL A 92 -0.04 25.44 -8.27
N THR A 93 1.20 25.41 -7.80
CA THR A 93 1.88 24.14 -7.45
C THR A 93 1.15 23.39 -6.34
N ALA A 94 0.73 24.09 -5.28
CA ALA A 94 -0.03 23.51 -4.18
C ALA A 94 -1.33 22.86 -4.67
N ILE A 95 -2.04 23.48 -5.61
CA ILE A 95 -3.24 22.90 -6.24
C ILE A 95 -2.88 21.63 -7.02
N LEU A 96 -1.82 21.65 -7.85
CA LEU A 96 -1.39 20.47 -8.61
C LEU A 96 -1.03 19.30 -7.69
N LEU A 97 -0.30 19.59 -6.60
CA LEU A 97 0.09 18.59 -5.61
C LEU A 97 -1.13 18.08 -4.81
N ALA A 98 -2.08 18.96 -4.46
CA ALA A 98 -3.32 18.58 -3.78
C ALA A 98 -4.18 17.60 -4.60
N LEU A 99 -4.11 17.70 -5.93
CA LEU A 99 -4.83 16.81 -6.85
C LEU A 99 -4.13 15.45 -7.02
N LEU A 100 -2.86 15.29 -6.63
CA LEU A 100 -2.13 14.03 -6.79
C LEU A 100 -2.80 12.84 -6.10
N PRO A 101 -3.20 12.89 -4.81
CA PRO A 101 -3.88 11.76 -4.16
C PRO A 101 -5.11 11.31 -4.94
N ALA A 102 -5.99 12.24 -5.31
CA ALA A 102 -7.22 11.94 -6.04
C ALA A 102 -6.96 11.50 -7.49
N GLY A 103 -5.96 12.08 -8.17
CA GLY A 103 -5.59 11.72 -9.53
C GLY A 103 -5.01 10.30 -9.62
N LEU A 104 -4.14 9.94 -8.68
CA LEU A 104 -3.49 8.63 -8.66
C LEU A 104 -4.45 7.50 -8.28
N VAL A 105 -5.55 7.77 -7.56
CA VAL A 105 -6.60 6.78 -7.27
C VAL A 105 -7.15 6.12 -8.53
N GLN A 106 -7.16 6.83 -9.66
CA GLN A 106 -7.63 6.29 -10.95
C GLN A 106 -6.72 5.17 -11.48
N PHE A 107 -5.42 5.27 -11.19
CA PHE A 107 -4.41 4.25 -11.52
C PHE A 107 -4.13 3.30 -10.34
N GLY A 108 -4.65 3.66 -9.17
CA GLY A 108 -4.56 2.96 -7.90
C GLY A 108 -5.15 1.56 -7.96
N PRO A 109 -4.60 0.64 -7.15
CA PRO A 109 -5.14 -0.69 -7.10
C PRO A 109 -6.43 -0.63 -6.27
N SER A 110 -7.42 -1.42 -6.65
CA SER A 110 -8.59 -1.52 -5.78
C SER A 110 -8.21 -2.24 -4.49
N MET A 111 -8.89 -1.89 -3.40
CA MET A 111 -8.73 -2.62 -2.14
C MET A 111 -9.01 -4.12 -2.30
N ALA A 112 -9.91 -4.48 -3.21
CA ALA A 112 -10.22 -5.86 -3.55
C ALA A 112 -9.06 -6.56 -4.31
N GLU A 113 -8.42 -5.88 -5.25
CA GLU A 113 -7.27 -6.39 -5.99
C GLU A 113 -6.07 -6.70 -5.07
N ILE A 114 -5.70 -5.76 -4.19
CA ILE A 114 -4.61 -5.94 -3.22
C ILE A 114 -4.93 -7.06 -2.21
N SER A 115 -6.18 -7.13 -1.74
CA SER A 115 -6.59 -8.16 -0.78
C SER A 115 -6.65 -9.57 -1.40
N ILE A 116 -7.01 -9.71 -2.67
CA ILE A 116 -6.88 -10.99 -3.39
C ILE A 116 -5.40 -11.36 -3.58
N LEU A 117 -4.56 -10.44 -4.05
CA LEU A 117 -3.14 -10.71 -4.30
C LEU A 117 -2.40 -11.11 -3.01
N SER A 118 -2.70 -10.44 -1.90
CA SER A 118 -2.10 -10.72 -0.59
C SER A 118 -2.42 -12.12 -0.03
N THR A 119 -3.37 -12.86 -0.62
CA THR A 119 -3.58 -14.28 -0.29
C THR A 119 -2.43 -15.19 -0.68
N ARG A 120 -1.61 -14.74 -1.65
CA ARG A 120 -0.42 -15.45 -2.13
C ARG A 120 0.87 -14.71 -1.88
N ARG A 121 0.89 -13.42 -2.20
CA ARG A 121 2.10 -12.58 -2.17
C ARG A 121 1.85 -11.33 -1.33
N PRO A 122 1.63 -11.47 0.00
CA PRO A 122 1.35 -10.34 0.87
C PRO A 122 2.42 -9.25 0.85
N VAL A 123 3.71 -9.60 0.76
CA VAL A 123 4.78 -8.59 0.80
C VAL A 123 4.77 -7.77 -0.49
N LEU A 124 4.71 -8.43 -1.64
CA LEU A 124 4.59 -7.74 -2.93
C LEU A 124 3.33 -6.87 -2.98
N ALA A 125 2.18 -7.38 -2.52
CA ALA A 125 0.92 -6.64 -2.50
C ALA A 125 1.02 -5.36 -1.65
N THR A 126 1.69 -5.42 -0.50
CA THR A 126 1.92 -4.23 0.34
C THR A 126 2.86 -3.22 -0.33
N LEU A 127 3.95 -3.67 -0.95
CA LEU A 127 4.87 -2.76 -1.68
C LEU A 127 4.18 -2.07 -2.86
N LEU A 128 3.40 -2.83 -3.65
CA LEU A 128 2.60 -2.27 -4.74
C LEU A 128 1.54 -1.28 -4.21
N GLY A 129 0.93 -1.60 -3.06
CA GLY A 129 0.03 -0.69 -2.36
C GLY A 129 0.70 0.61 -1.92
N PHE A 130 1.93 0.58 -1.42
CA PHE A 130 2.67 1.82 -1.10
C PHE A 130 3.14 2.57 -2.34
N GLY A 131 3.47 1.86 -3.43
CA GLY A 131 3.85 2.52 -4.68
C GLY A 131 2.72 3.33 -5.33
N LEU A 132 1.48 3.11 -4.90
CA LEU A 132 0.30 3.87 -5.29
C LEU A 132 -0.16 4.66 -4.07
N MET A 133 0.23 5.93 -4.04
CA MET A 133 0.11 6.86 -2.91
C MET A 133 -1.24 6.83 -2.16
N SER A 134 -2.33 6.48 -2.86
CA SER A 134 -3.63 6.27 -2.25
C SER A 134 -4.39 5.08 -2.85
N PRO A 135 -5.09 4.30 -2.03
CA PRO A 135 -5.92 3.18 -2.48
C PRO A 135 -7.22 3.63 -3.13
N ASN A 136 -7.75 2.80 -4.03
CA ASN A 136 -9.04 3.07 -4.67
C ASN A 136 -10.22 2.47 -3.87
N PRO A 137 -11.18 3.30 -3.39
CA PRO A 137 -12.30 2.89 -2.54
C PRO A 137 -13.49 2.28 -3.31
N THR A 138 -13.22 1.53 -4.39
CA THR A 138 -14.26 0.82 -5.13
C THR A 138 -14.91 -0.31 -4.32
N GLU A 139 -15.99 -0.86 -4.85
CA GLU A 139 -16.71 -1.96 -4.22
C GLU A 139 -15.86 -3.23 -4.17
N PHE A 140 -16.14 -4.09 -3.18
CA PHE A 140 -15.43 -5.35 -2.97
C PHE A 140 -16.07 -6.47 -3.81
N GLU A 141 -15.92 -6.39 -5.13
CA GLU A 141 -16.43 -7.36 -6.12
C GLU A 141 -15.31 -8.30 -6.57
N TYR A 142 -15.01 -9.27 -5.72
CA TYR A 142 -13.86 -10.16 -5.93
C TYR A 142 -14.03 -11.11 -7.11
N GLU A 143 -15.25 -11.64 -7.29
CA GLU A 143 -15.59 -12.53 -8.38
C GLU A 143 -15.45 -11.83 -9.74
N ASP A 144 -15.99 -10.63 -9.91
CA ASP A 144 -15.92 -9.84 -11.13
C ASP A 144 -14.47 -9.46 -11.49
N ILE A 145 -13.63 -9.18 -10.49
CA ILE A 145 -12.19 -8.94 -10.70
C ILE A 145 -11.51 -10.18 -11.28
N LEU A 146 -11.80 -11.37 -10.72
CA LEU A 146 -11.24 -12.63 -11.19
C LEU A 146 -11.79 -13.01 -12.57
N GLU A 147 -13.08 -12.79 -12.81
CA GLU A 147 -13.72 -13.04 -14.10
C GLU A 147 -13.16 -12.13 -15.18
N LYS A 148 -13.06 -10.81 -14.91
CA LYS A 148 -12.47 -9.84 -15.83
C LYS A 148 -10.99 -10.14 -16.11
N ALA A 149 -10.23 -10.56 -15.11
CA ALA A 149 -8.83 -10.97 -15.29
C ALA A 149 -8.70 -12.32 -16.04
N SER A 150 -9.71 -13.18 -15.98
CA SER A 150 -9.76 -14.45 -16.72
C SER A 150 -10.20 -14.26 -18.17
N ASN A 151 -11.23 -13.43 -18.40
CA ASN A 151 -11.89 -13.21 -19.70
C ASN A 151 -11.26 -12.05 -20.50
N GLY A 152 -10.60 -11.10 -19.83
CA GLY A 152 -10.03 -9.89 -20.38
C GLY A 152 -8.64 -10.08 -21.00
N GLY A 153 -8.58 -10.70 -22.17
CA GLY A 153 -7.56 -10.38 -23.18
C GLY A 153 -6.27 -11.21 -23.17
N ALA A 154 -5.70 -11.34 -24.37
CA ALA A 154 -4.36 -11.88 -24.58
C ALA A 154 -3.39 -11.17 -23.62
N PRO A 155 -2.56 -11.91 -22.89
CA PRO A 155 -1.68 -11.28 -21.93
C PRO A 155 -0.75 -10.30 -22.66
N LEU A 156 -0.52 -9.13 -22.05
CA LEU A 156 0.36 -8.04 -22.55
C LEU A 156 1.72 -8.58 -23.05
N ILE A 157 2.15 -9.71 -22.51
CA ILE A 157 3.24 -10.54 -23.02
C ILE A 157 2.66 -11.94 -23.22
N PRO A 158 2.84 -12.61 -24.37
CA PRO A 158 2.35 -13.97 -24.57
C PRO A 158 2.92 -14.89 -23.48
N ILE A 159 2.14 -15.14 -22.42
CA ILE A 159 2.51 -15.96 -21.26
C ILE A 159 2.92 -17.37 -21.69
N ARG A 160 2.52 -17.81 -22.89
CA ARG A 160 2.94 -19.08 -23.48
C ARG A 160 4.46 -19.17 -23.69
N ALA A 161 5.17 -18.06 -23.89
CA ALA A 161 6.63 -18.01 -23.93
C ALA A 161 7.27 -17.97 -22.53
N LEU A 162 6.54 -17.46 -21.53
CA LEU A 162 6.90 -17.41 -20.11
C LEU A 162 6.29 -18.58 -19.32
N ASP A 163 5.81 -19.62 -20.01
CA ASP A 163 5.16 -20.80 -19.42
C ASP A 163 6.22 -21.73 -18.81
N GLY A 164 6.93 -21.20 -17.81
CA GLY A 164 7.18 -21.85 -16.54
C GLY A 164 7.94 -23.17 -16.51
N ARG A 165 8.56 -23.64 -17.61
CA ARG A 165 9.42 -24.84 -17.56
C ARG A 165 10.72 -24.60 -16.80
N TYR A 166 11.28 -23.39 -16.87
CA TYR A 166 12.58 -23.08 -16.29
C TYR A 166 12.44 -22.30 -14.98
N PHE A 167 13.02 -22.85 -13.89
CA PHE A 167 13.08 -22.21 -12.57
C PHE A 167 13.65 -20.79 -12.64
N ILE A 168 14.66 -20.58 -13.50
CA ILE A 168 15.34 -19.30 -13.71
C ILE A 168 14.38 -18.20 -14.17
N ALA A 169 13.44 -18.52 -15.08
CA ALA A 169 12.47 -17.53 -15.56
C ALA A 169 11.53 -17.07 -14.43
N LYS A 170 11.15 -17.98 -13.52
CA LYS A 170 10.29 -17.64 -12.37
C LYS A 170 10.98 -16.64 -11.44
N VAL A 171 12.25 -16.91 -11.13
CA VAL A 171 13.08 -16.06 -10.26
C VAL A 171 13.30 -14.69 -10.91
N LEU A 172 13.60 -14.65 -12.21
CA LEU A 172 13.84 -13.38 -12.92
C LEU A 172 12.60 -12.47 -12.94
N ILE A 173 11.42 -13.02 -13.25
CA ILE A 173 10.16 -12.26 -13.27
C ILE A 173 9.89 -11.70 -11.87
N SER A 174 9.94 -12.56 -10.86
CA SER A 174 9.74 -12.18 -9.46
C SER A 174 10.70 -11.09 -9.02
N LEU A 175 11.98 -11.19 -9.39
CA LEU A 175 13.00 -10.19 -9.08
C LEU A 175 12.69 -8.84 -9.73
N VAL A 176 12.26 -8.82 -11.00
CA VAL A 176 11.86 -7.59 -11.70
C VAL A 176 10.65 -6.93 -11.03
N GLU A 177 9.63 -7.72 -10.67
CA GLU A 177 8.44 -7.21 -9.97
C GLU A 177 8.79 -6.57 -8.63
N TYR A 178 9.67 -7.22 -7.87
CA TYR A 178 10.13 -6.70 -6.59
C TYR A 178 10.97 -5.44 -6.72
N ILE A 179 11.85 -5.35 -7.73
CA ILE A 179 12.61 -4.12 -8.01
C ILE A 179 11.65 -2.97 -8.31
N ILE A 180 10.65 -3.19 -9.17
CA ILE A 180 9.65 -2.18 -9.52
C ILE A 180 8.85 -1.76 -8.28
N ALA A 181 8.36 -2.73 -7.49
CA ALA A 181 7.56 -2.45 -6.30
C ALA A 181 8.35 -1.72 -5.22
N MET A 182 9.61 -2.12 -4.97
CA MET A 182 10.50 -1.44 -4.02
C MET A 182 10.88 -0.04 -4.50
N ALA A 183 11.16 0.15 -5.79
CA ALA A 183 11.46 1.47 -6.35
C ALA A 183 10.25 2.41 -6.23
N ALA A 184 9.04 1.92 -6.50
CA ALA A 184 7.82 2.72 -6.37
C ALA A 184 7.51 3.09 -4.91
N ALA A 185 7.59 2.12 -3.98
CA ALA A 185 7.41 2.38 -2.55
C ALA A 185 8.51 3.31 -2.00
N GLY A 186 9.75 3.08 -2.39
CA GLY A 186 10.89 3.93 -2.04
C GLY A 186 10.71 5.35 -2.56
N ASN A 187 10.21 5.52 -3.78
CA ASN A 187 9.87 6.85 -4.31
C ASN A 187 8.82 7.56 -3.45
N LEU A 188 7.75 6.87 -3.01
CA LEU A 188 6.78 7.49 -2.09
C LEU A 188 7.45 8.02 -0.83
N PHE A 189 8.21 7.18 -0.11
CA PHE A 189 8.85 7.59 1.14
C PHE A 189 9.93 8.66 0.93
N TYR A 190 10.64 8.61 -0.20
CA TYR A 190 11.61 9.63 -0.57
C TYR A 190 10.94 10.97 -0.83
N GLN A 191 9.83 11.03 -1.59
CA GLN A 191 9.12 12.29 -1.79
C GLN A 191 8.48 12.80 -0.49
N VAL A 192 7.92 11.91 0.35
CA VAL A 192 7.40 12.29 1.68
C VAL A 192 8.50 12.89 2.56
N TYR A 193 9.72 12.32 2.51
CA TYR A 193 10.89 12.89 3.18
C TYR A 193 11.18 14.31 2.68
N ARG A 194 11.26 14.50 1.36
CA ARG A 194 11.51 15.82 0.75
C ARG A 194 10.42 16.83 1.11
N PHE A 195 9.16 16.44 1.04
CA PHE A 195 8.03 17.27 1.47
C PHE A 195 8.07 17.68 2.94
N THR A 196 8.67 16.85 3.78
CA THR A 196 8.74 17.07 5.23
C THR A 196 9.93 17.93 5.64
N TYR A 197 11.07 17.78 4.95
CA TYR A 197 12.35 18.37 5.37
C TYR A 197 12.92 19.41 4.41
N GLU A 198 12.54 19.37 3.13
CA GLU A 198 13.01 20.32 2.10
C GLU A 198 11.91 21.33 1.68
N ALA A 199 10.66 21.09 2.08
CA ALA A 199 9.54 22.01 1.89
C ALA A 199 8.86 22.33 3.23
N ILE A 200 7.96 23.32 3.20
CA ILE A 200 7.26 23.76 4.40
C ILE A 200 5.78 23.41 4.27
N SER A 201 5.26 22.64 5.22
CA SER A 201 3.83 22.33 5.31
C SER A 201 3.14 23.36 6.20
N LEU A 202 2.20 24.12 5.64
CA LEU A 202 1.42 25.09 6.40
C LEU A 202 0.45 24.43 7.37
N GLY A 203 0.02 23.19 7.12
CA GLY A 203 -0.91 22.47 7.99
C GLY A 203 -0.37 22.35 9.43
N PRO A 204 0.77 21.67 9.66
CA PRO A 204 1.42 21.60 10.96
C PRO A 204 1.87 22.97 11.51
N LEU A 205 2.20 23.92 10.63
CA LEU A 205 2.59 25.28 11.04
C LEU A 205 1.43 26.08 11.64
N MET A 206 0.20 25.86 11.18
CA MET A 206 -1.00 26.59 11.61
C MET A 206 -1.81 25.81 12.65
N VAL A 207 -1.76 24.48 12.60
CA VAL A 207 -2.50 23.60 13.51
C VAL A 207 -1.52 22.87 14.42
N TYR A 208 -1.34 23.42 15.63
CA TYR A 208 -0.50 22.80 16.64
C TYR A 208 -1.21 21.61 17.30
N LEU A 209 -0.70 20.41 17.05
CA LEU A 209 -1.09 19.19 17.78
C LEU A 209 -0.03 18.90 18.85
N LYS A 210 -0.40 19.14 20.11
CA LYS A 210 0.50 18.93 21.25
C LYS A 210 1.06 17.50 21.26
N GLY A 211 2.38 17.37 21.17
CA GLY A 211 3.10 16.09 21.26
C GLY A 211 3.26 15.33 19.94
N LEU A 212 2.83 15.87 18.81
CA LEU A 212 3.09 15.30 17.48
C LEU A 212 4.13 16.15 16.74
N PRO A 213 5.28 15.56 16.35
CA PRO A 213 6.24 16.25 15.48
C PRO A 213 5.58 16.62 14.15
N GLU A 214 5.93 17.79 13.60
CA GLU A 214 5.42 18.22 12.29
C GLU A 214 5.73 17.18 11.20
N ALA A 215 6.91 16.55 11.30
CA ALA A 215 7.33 15.45 10.43
C ALA A 215 6.44 14.20 10.54
N ALA A 216 5.85 13.94 11.71
CA ALA A 216 5.01 12.76 11.90
C ALA A 216 3.69 12.83 11.12
N THR A 217 3.26 14.01 10.66
CA THR A 217 1.98 14.18 9.97
C THR A 217 1.95 13.50 8.60
N LEU A 218 2.90 13.84 7.70
CA LEU A 218 2.98 13.26 6.36
C LEU A 218 3.44 11.80 6.38
N PHE A 219 4.44 11.45 7.19
CA PHE A 219 4.86 10.06 7.37
C PHE A 219 3.75 9.21 8.00
N GLY A 220 3.02 9.76 8.97
CA GLY A 220 1.86 9.12 9.59
C GLY A 220 0.76 8.87 8.57
N TRP A 221 0.44 9.88 7.75
CA TRP A 221 -0.48 9.72 6.63
C TRP A 221 -0.02 8.61 5.67
N ALA A 222 1.21 8.65 5.16
CA ALA A 222 1.72 7.62 4.26
C ALA A 222 1.65 6.21 4.90
N SER A 223 1.93 6.11 6.20
CA SER A 223 1.88 4.87 6.97
C SER A 223 0.46 4.33 7.19
N LEU A 224 -0.58 5.18 7.16
CA LEU A 224 -1.99 4.76 7.27
C LEU A 224 -2.44 3.85 6.11
N ASN A 225 -1.70 3.81 5.01
CA ASN A 225 -1.94 2.85 3.93
C ASN A 225 -1.83 1.39 4.42
N LEU A 226 -0.88 1.08 5.29
CA LEU A 226 -0.69 -0.27 5.80
C LEU A 226 -1.91 -0.82 6.56
N PRO A 227 -2.45 -0.15 7.61
CA PRO A 227 -3.64 -0.64 8.28
C PRO A 227 -4.86 -0.69 7.36
N LEU A 228 -4.98 0.21 6.37
CA LEU A 228 -6.04 0.14 5.36
C LEU A 228 -5.96 -1.13 4.50
N TYR A 229 -4.76 -1.50 4.04
CA TYR A 229 -4.56 -2.76 3.30
C TYR A 229 -4.78 -3.99 4.17
N LEU A 230 -4.38 -3.95 5.44
CA LEU A 230 -4.65 -5.03 6.40
C LEU A 230 -6.15 -5.19 6.69
N LEU A 231 -6.89 -4.09 6.84
CA LEU A 231 -8.35 -4.12 7.00
C LEU A 231 -9.02 -4.67 5.74
N SER A 232 -8.57 -4.26 4.56
CA SER A 232 -9.06 -4.77 3.27
C SER A 232 -8.82 -6.28 3.13
N PHE A 233 -7.64 -6.78 3.54
CA PHE A 233 -7.40 -8.21 3.62
C PHE A 233 -8.30 -8.90 4.65
N GLY A 234 -8.60 -8.23 5.78
CA GLY A 234 -9.58 -8.68 6.76
C GLY A 234 -10.97 -8.87 6.15
N VAL A 235 -11.43 -7.93 5.33
CA VAL A 235 -12.68 -8.02 4.56
C VAL A 235 -12.67 -9.26 3.65
N PHE A 236 -11.60 -9.47 2.89
CA PHE A 236 -11.44 -10.68 2.07
C PHE A 236 -11.49 -11.96 2.91
N ALA A 237 -10.78 -12.01 4.04
CA ALA A 237 -10.73 -13.18 4.91
C ALA A 237 -12.07 -13.50 5.61
N LEU A 238 -12.97 -12.52 5.70
CA LEU A 238 -14.35 -12.71 6.16
C LEU A 238 -15.25 -13.25 5.05
N ALA A 239 -15.10 -12.75 3.82
CA ALA A 239 -15.86 -13.19 2.65
C ALA A 239 -15.48 -14.62 2.22
N PHE A 240 -14.20 -14.95 2.27
CA PHE A 240 -13.68 -16.17 1.68
C PHE A 240 -12.87 -17.04 2.64
N ARG A 241 -12.81 -18.33 2.32
CA ARG A 241 -11.91 -19.29 2.94
C ARG A 241 -11.08 -19.97 1.86
N ARG A 242 -9.77 -20.06 2.10
CA ARG A 242 -8.89 -20.89 1.27
C ARG A 242 -9.12 -22.35 1.62
N VAL A 243 -9.54 -23.15 0.63
CA VAL A 243 -9.66 -24.60 0.77
C VAL A 243 -8.27 -25.18 0.56
N ARG A 244 -7.70 -25.75 1.62
CA ARG A 244 -6.45 -26.52 1.50
C ARG A 244 -6.82 -27.96 1.12
N PRO A 245 -6.22 -28.54 0.07
CA PRO A 245 -6.38 -29.97 -0.15
C PRO A 245 -5.89 -30.71 1.11
N LYS A 246 -6.67 -31.69 1.59
CA LYS A 246 -6.25 -32.63 2.64
C LYS A 246 -5.05 -33.41 2.09
N SER A 247 -3.85 -32.87 2.25
CA SER A 247 -2.61 -33.57 1.90
C SER A 247 -2.44 -34.73 2.85
N GLY A 248 -2.69 -35.96 2.37
CA GLY A 248 -2.39 -37.20 3.09
C GLY A 248 -0.89 -37.44 3.33
N TYR A 249 -0.03 -36.51 2.95
CA TYR A 249 1.40 -36.57 3.18
C TYR A 249 1.82 -35.49 4.19
N ASN A 250 2.32 -35.95 5.34
CA ASN A 250 3.01 -35.15 6.35
C ASN A 250 4.35 -34.65 5.76
N ARG A 251 4.30 -33.64 4.88
CA ARG A 251 5.52 -32.91 4.50
C ARG A 251 5.91 -32.03 5.69
N GLY A 252 6.84 -32.52 6.51
CA GLY A 252 7.49 -31.80 7.61
C GLY A 252 8.39 -30.63 7.18
N GLY A 253 8.05 -29.96 6.07
CA GLY A 253 8.70 -28.72 5.68
C GLY A 253 8.28 -27.61 6.63
N SER A 254 9.23 -26.74 7.01
CA SER A 254 8.91 -25.59 7.85
C SER A 254 7.91 -24.69 7.09
N ARG A 255 6.82 -24.31 7.76
CA ARG A 255 5.76 -23.44 7.19
C ARG A 255 6.32 -22.13 6.63
N LEU A 256 7.46 -21.68 7.14
CA LEU A 256 8.18 -20.49 6.68
C LEU A 256 8.77 -20.68 5.28
N ILE A 257 9.39 -21.83 4.99
CA ILE A 257 9.92 -22.11 3.64
C ILE A 257 8.80 -22.14 2.61
N GLU A 258 7.64 -22.71 2.97
CA GLU A 258 6.47 -22.69 2.09
C GLU A 258 5.93 -21.27 1.87
N LEU A 259 5.90 -20.41 2.89
CA LEU A 259 5.50 -19.01 2.74
C LEU A 259 6.47 -18.24 1.85
N ILE A 260 7.77 -18.35 2.09
CA ILE A 260 8.82 -17.67 1.30
C ILE A 260 8.79 -18.15 -0.15
N SER A 261 8.65 -19.47 -0.37
CA SER A 261 8.57 -20.03 -1.72
C SER A 261 7.31 -19.55 -2.46
N ASN A 262 6.18 -19.42 -1.77
CA ASN A 262 4.95 -18.90 -2.38
C ASN A 262 5.05 -17.40 -2.67
N GLU A 263 5.74 -16.62 -1.83
CA GLU A 263 5.97 -15.19 -2.03
C GLU A 263 6.88 -14.91 -3.23
N LEU A 264 7.90 -15.74 -3.45
CA LEU A 264 8.85 -15.57 -4.56
C LEU A 264 8.35 -16.14 -5.88
N THR A 265 7.23 -16.87 -5.90
CA THR A 265 6.71 -17.48 -7.13
C THR A 265 5.60 -16.60 -7.72
N PRO A 266 5.72 -16.14 -8.99
CA PRO A 266 4.67 -15.38 -9.66
C PRO A 266 3.32 -16.12 -9.67
N CYS A 267 2.21 -15.39 -9.56
CA CYS A 267 0.89 -15.99 -9.31
C CYS A 267 0.47 -16.99 -10.40
N GLY A 268 0.76 -16.68 -11.67
CA GLY A 268 0.44 -17.55 -12.82
C GLY A 268 1.22 -18.86 -12.87
N GLN A 269 2.38 -18.93 -12.21
CA GLN A 269 3.26 -20.11 -12.18
C GLN A 269 3.20 -20.86 -10.84
N GLY A 270 2.36 -20.40 -9.91
CA GLY A 270 2.11 -21.02 -8.61
C GLY A 270 1.15 -22.21 -8.69
N ARG A 271 0.86 -22.81 -7.53
CA ARG A 271 -0.13 -23.89 -7.38
C ARG A 271 -1.53 -23.39 -7.73
N ASP A 272 -2.57 -24.23 -7.74
CA ASP A 272 -3.96 -23.75 -7.92
C ASP A 272 -4.54 -23.23 -6.59
N LEU A 273 -5.34 -22.16 -6.65
CA LEU A 273 -6.04 -21.56 -5.52
C LEU A 273 -7.50 -22.02 -5.55
N LYS A 274 -7.96 -22.69 -4.50
CA LYS A 274 -9.39 -22.95 -4.29
C LYS A 274 -9.92 -22.01 -3.23
N ILE A 275 -10.92 -21.22 -3.59
CA ILE A 275 -11.55 -20.24 -2.71
C ILE A 275 -13.02 -20.62 -2.57
N GLU A 276 -13.51 -20.64 -1.34
CA GLU A 276 -14.91 -20.92 -1.00
C GLU A 276 -15.52 -19.70 -0.30
N ARG A 277 -16.74 -19.32 -0.70
CA ARG A 277 -17.49 -18.20 -0.10
C ARG A 277 -18.08 -18.62 1.23
N ARG A 278 -17.96 -17.79 2.27
CA ARG A 278 -18.48 -18.11 3.61
C ARG A 278 -19.96 -17.72 3.73
N PRO A 279 -20.90 -18.66 3.97
CA PRO A 279 -22.33 -18.40 3.90
C PRO A 279 -22.92 -17.62 5.09
N ASN A 280 -22.18 -17.41 6.20
CA ASN A 280 -22.76 -16.88 7.45
C ASN A 280 -22.09 -15.60 7.98
N ARG A 281 -21.51 -14.78 7.10
CA ARG A 281 -20.80 -13.53 7.48
C ARG A 281 -21.11 -12.33 6.59
N GLN A 282 -22.18 -12.41 5.81
CA GLN A 282 -22.49 -11.41 4.78
C GLN A 282 -22.71 -10.01 5.35
N PHE A 283 -23.45 -9.87 6.46
CA PHE A 283 -23.66 -8.58 7.13
C PHE A 283 -22.34 -7.96 7.61
N LEU A 284 -21.51 -8.74 8.32
CA LEU A 284 -20.22 -8.25 8.83
C LEU A 284 -19.25 -7.88 7.70
N PHE A 285 -19.24 -8.67 6.62
CA PHE A 285 -18.48 -8.38 5.41
C PHE A 285 -18.92 -7.05 4.77
N GLN A 286 -20.23 -6.85 4.58
CA GLN A 286 -20.78 -5.62 3.98
C GLN A 286 -20.50 -4.40 4.86
N PHE A 287 -20.71 -4.51 6.18
CA PHE A 287 -20.45 -3.43 7.13
C PHE A 287 -18.97 -3.04 7.16
N LEU A 288 -18.06 -4.03 7.28
CA LEU A 288 -16.62 -3.76 7.30
C LEU A 288 -16.14 -3.22 5.94
N GLY A 289 -16.68 -3.74 4.83
CA GLY A 289 -16.40 -3.21 3.50
C GLY A 289 -16.82 -1.75 3.34
N MET A 290 -18.01 -1.38 3.80
CA MET A 290 -18.47 0.02 3.83
C MET A 290 -17.55 0.89 4.70
N ALA A 291 -17.19 0.43 5.90
CA ALA A 291 -16.30 1.16 6.79
C ALA A 291 -14.93 1.40 6.16
N VAL A 292 -14.32 0.38 5.54
CA VAL A 292 -13.02 0.52 4.85
C VAL A 292 -13.11 1.50 3.69
N ARG A 293 -14.20 1.50 2.91
CA ARG A 293 -14.42 2.47 1.83
C ARG A 293 -14.51 3.90 2.36
N LEU A 294 -15.26 4.13 3.44
CA LEU A 294 -15.37 5.44 4.09
C LEU A 294 -14.01 5.94 4.61
N VAL A 295 -13.27 5.08 5.34
CA VAL A 295 -11.94 5.46 5.87
C VAL A 295 -10.95 5.70 4.73
N SER A 296 -11.01 4.92 3.64
CA SER A 296 -10.17 5.14 2.46
C SER A 296 -10.49 6.47 1.76
N GLY A 297 -11.78 6.83 1.65
CA GLY A 297 -12.21 8.13 1.15
C GLY A 297 -11.70 9.29 2.01
N LEU A 298 -11.81 9.17 3.34
CA LEU A 298 -11.26 10.14 4.28
C LEU A 298 -9.72 10.23 4.19
N HIS A 299 -9.04 9.11 3.96
CA HIS A 299 -7.60 9.07 3.77
C HIS A 299 -7.14 9.84 2.52
N ILE A 300 -7.89 9.75 1.41
CA ILE A 300 -7.66 10.55 0.20
C ILE A 300 -7.81 12.03 0.51
N ILE A 301 -8.91 12.43 1.14
CA ILE A 301 -9.19 13.84 1.50
C ILE A 301 -8.09 14.38 2.40
N LEU A 302 -7.69 13.61 3.42
CA LEU A 302 -6.61 13.97 4.31
C LEU A 302 -5.28 14.15 3.55
N GLY A 303 -4.96 13.24 2.64
CA GLY A 303 -3.78 13.36 1.78
C GLY A 303 -3.79 14.60 0.91
N THR A 304 -4.94 14.92 0.31
CA THR A 304 -5.14 16.13 -0.51
C THR A 304 -4.93 17.39 0.30
N VAL A 305 -5.45 17.46 1.53
CA VAL A 305 -5.25 18.61 2.42
C VAL A 305 -3.79 18.72 2.88
N LEU A 306 -3.18 17.61 3.31
CA LEU A 306 -1.80 17.62 3.81
C LEU A 306 -0.81 17.99 2.71
N ILE A 307 -0.88 17.33 1.55
CA ILE A 307 0.02 17.62 0.42
C ILE A 307 -0.29 18.99 -0.18
N GLY A 308 -1.56 19.38 -0.28
CA GLY A 308 -1.96 20.71 -0.74
C GLY A 308 -1.56 21.85 0.18
N SER A 309 -1.27 21.56 1.44
CA SER A 309 -0.75 22.56 2.39
C SER A 309 0.76 22.79 2.27
N ILE A 310 1.45 22.03 1.41
CA ILE A 310 2.90 22.19 1.19
C ILE A 310 3.12 23.42 0.31
N VAL A 311 3.94 24.34 0.81
CA VAL A 311 4.35 25.55 0.12
C VAL A 311 5.86 25.55 -0.13
N LEU A 312 6.30 26.56 -0.88
CA LEU A 312 7.70 26.76 -1.26
C LEU A 312 8.30 25.68 -2.16
N ILE A 313 7.44 25.05 -2.96
CA ILE A 313 7.84 24.23 -4.11
C ILE A 313 7.57 25.04 -5.38
N PRO A 314 8.61 25.42 -6.14
CA PRO A 314 8.44 26.05 -7.44
C PRO A 314 7.82 25.10 -8.46
N ILE A 315 7.12 25.65 -9.46
CA ILE A 315 6.49 24.86 -10.54
C ILE A 315 7.51 23.99 -11.26
N ALA A 316 8.73 24.50 -11.46
CA ALA A 316 9.82 23.77 -12.12
C ALA A 316 10.18 22.46 -11.39
N ASP A 317 10.11 22.45 -10.06
CA ASP A 317 10.47 21.29 -9.24
C ASP A 317 9.29 20.34 -9.02
N SER A 318 8.05 20.83 -9.13
CA SER A 318 6.85 20.02 -8.90
C SER A 318 6.50 19.11 -10.07
N LEU A 319 6.77 19.51 -11.32
CA LEU A 319 6.47 18.68 -12.49
C LEU A 319 7.25 17.34 -12.51
N PRO A 320 8.59 17.31 -12.35
CA PRO A 320 9.32 16.05 -12.26
C PRO A 320 8.83 15.15 -11.13
N LEU A 321 8.42 15.75 -10.01
CA LEU A 321 7.88 15.05 -8.86
C LEU A 321 6.52 14.39 -9.19
N ILE A 322 5.60 15.14 -9.82
CA ILE A 322 4.32 14.64 -10.30
C ILE A 322 4.53 13.48 -11.29
N TYR A 323 5.44 13.66 -12.26
CA TYR A 323 5.76 12.61 -13.22
C TYR A 323 6.29 11.35 -12.54
N SER A 324 7.18 11.50 -11.53
CA SER A 324 7.69 10.37 -10.77
C SER A 324 6.57 9.55 -10.12
N PHE A 325 5.59 10.21 -9.50
CA PHE A 325 4.43 9.52 -8.94
C PHE A 325 3.56 8.84 -9.98
N VAL A 326 3.31 9.50 -11.12
CA VAL A 326 2.53 8.91 -12.22
C VAL A 326 3.24 7.69 -12.80
N PHE A 327 4.54 7.75 -13.04
CA PHE A 327 5.29 6.59 -13.54
C PHE A 327 5.32 5.45 -12.52
N ALA A 328 5.58 5.74 -11.24
CA ALA A 328 5.51 4.74 -10.17
C ALA A 328 4.12 4.07 -10.14
N ALA A 329 3.05 4.85 -10.34
CA ALA A 329 1.69 4.34 -10.40
C ALA A 329 1.43 3.45 -11.62
N LEU A 330 1.91 3.84 -12.81
CA LEU A 330 1.76 3.06 -14.03
C LEU A 330 2.50 1.72 -13.94
N PHE A 331 3.73 1.72 -13.43
CA PHE A 331 4.52 0.50 -13.29
C PHE A 331 3.95 -0.46 -12.26
N THR A 332 3.51 0.05 -11.10
CA THR A 332 2.85 -0.77 -10.08
C THR A 332 1.53 -1.33 -10.59
N ARG A 333 0.75 -0.55 -11.35
CA ARG A 333 -0.49 -1.02 -12.00
C ARG A 333 -0.21 -2.13 -13.01
N ALA A 334 0.86 -2.01 -13.80
CA ALA A 334 1.27 -3.02 -14.77
C ALA A 334 1.65 -4.35 -14.08
N VAL A 335 2.46 -4.30 -13.02
CA VAL A 335 2.83 -5.47 -12.21
C VAL A 335 1.60 -6.11 -11.58
N LEU A 336 0.71 -5.30 -10.99
CA LEU A 336 -0.52 -5.80 -10.37
C LEU A 336 -1.42 -6.50 -11.39
N SER A 337 -1.64 -5.90 -12.56
CA SER A 337 -2.45 -6.51 -13.62
C SER A 337 -1.84 -7.82 -14.13
N PHE A 338 -0.51 -7.89 -14.24
CA PHE A 338 0.19 -9.12 -14.59
C PHE A 338 -0.07 -10.23 -13.55
N GLU A 339 0.09 -9.93 -12.27
CA GLU A 339 -0.10 -10.90 -11.19
C GLU A 339 -1.57 -11.34 -11.03
N LEU A 340 -2.53 -10.42 -11.17
CA LEU A 340 -3.95 -10.73 -11.11
C LEU A 340 -4.39 -11.64 -12.25
N ASN A 341 -3.91 -11.39 -13.48
CA ASN A 341 -4.18 -12.26 -14.63
C ASN A 341 -3.62 -13.67 -14.42
N GLY A 342 -2.42 -13.77 -13.83
CA GLY A 342 -1.84 -15.05 -13.44
C GLY A 342 -2.67 -15.75 -12.36
N LEU A 343 -3.12 -15.01 -11.36
CA LEU A 343 -3.91 -15.52 -10.26
C LEU A 343 -5.30 -15.99 -10.70
N ALA A 344 -5.97 -15.24 -11.57
CA ALA A 344 -7.30 -15.57 -12.10
C ALA A 344 -7.31 -16.92 -12.82
N ARG A 345 -6.32 -17.17 -13.69
CA ARG A 345 -6.16 -18.46 -14.40
C ARG A 345 -5.96 -19.67 -13.48
N LYS A 346 -5.46 -19.41 -12.26
CA LYS A 346 -5.13 -20.43 -11.27
C LYS A 346 -6.13 -20.48 -10.12
N THR A 347 -7.21 -19.71 -10.18
CA THR A 347 -8.20 -19.62 -9.11
C THR A 347 -9.50 -20.26 -9.54
N THR A 348 -9.99 -21.21 -8.74
CA THR A 348 -11.32 -21.80 -8.91
C THR A 348 -12.16 -21.45 -7.69
N ILE A 349 -13.32 -20.83 -7.93
CA ILE A 349 -14.31 -20.56 -6.89
C ILE A 349 -15.17 -21.82 -6.74
N VAL A 350 -15.20 -22.38 -5.54
CA VAL A 350 -15.99 -23.58 -5.23
C VAL A 350 -17.27 -23.15 -4.53
N SER A 351 -18.42 -23.52 -5.10
CA SER A 351 -19.72 -23.34 -4.47
C SER A 351 -19.87 -24.31 -3.29
N SER A 352 -20.48 -23.86 -2.19
CA SER A 352 -20.63 -24.63 -0.95
C SER A 352 -21.31 -26.00 -1.16
N ASP A 353 -22.16 -26.14 -2.19
CA ASP A 353 -22.87 -27.38 -2.52
C ASP A 353 -21.94 -28.49 -3.04
N THR A 354 -20.82 -28.12 -3.67
CA THR A 354 -19.88 -29.09 -4.28
C THR A 354 -18.90 -29.67 -3.25
N VAL A 355 -18.63 -28.95 -2.16
CA VAL A 355 -17.68 -29.41 -1.11
C VAL A 355 -18.24 -30.59 -0.33
N GLY A 356 -19.55 -30.58 -0.04
CA GLY A 356 -20.23 -31.73 0.58
C GLY A 356 -20.21 -32.97 -0.31
N GLN A 357 -20.27 -32.78 -1.63
CA GLN A 357 -20.23 -33.87 -2.60
C GLN A 357 -18.82 -34.47 -2.78
N ILE A 358 -17.77 -33.64 -2.73
CA ILE A 358 -16.37 -34.09 -2.79
C ILE A 358 -15.96 -34.82 -1.51
N ASP A 359 -16.34 -34.32 -0.32
CA ASP A 359 -16.08 -35.05 0.93
C ASP A 359 -16.83 -36.40 0.92
N ASN A 360 -18.08 -36.46 0.44
CA ASN A 360 -18.84 -37.72 0.33
C ASN A 360 -18.24 -38.69 -0.70
N GLN A 361 -17.79 -38.24 -1.87
CA GLN A 361 -17.15 -39.10 -2.89
C GLN A 361 -15.82 -39.70 -2.41
N VAL A 362 -15.03 -38.95 -1.63
CA VAL A 362 -13.79 -39.45 -1.04
C VAL A 362 -14.09 -40.49 0.03
N TYR A 363 -15.14 -40.30 0.84
CA TYR A 363 -15.58 -41.31 1.82
C TYR A 363 -16.14 -42.58 1.17
N GLU A 364 -16.89 -42.46 0.07
CA GLU A 364 -17.45 -43.62 -0.65
C GLU A 364 -16.35 -44.46 -1.33
N SER A 365 -15.31 -43.82 -1.87
CA SER A 365 -14.17 -44.53 -2.50
C SER A 365 -13.26 -45.28 -1.52
N HIS A 366 -13.33 -44.96 -0.22
CA HIS A 366 -12.58 -45.65 0.84
C HIS A 366 -13.42 -46.67 1.63
N ALA A 367 -14.74 -46.73 1.41
CA ALA A 367 -15.66 -47.60 2.15
C ALA A 367 -16.07 -48.88 1.40
N LEU A 368 -15.61 -49.10 0.15
CA LEU A 368 -15.96 -50.29 -0.63
C LEU A 368 -14.70 -50.97 -1.18
N GLU A 369 -14.14 -51.88 -0.39
CA GLU A 369 -13.83 -53.25 -0.83
C GLU A 369 -13.27 -54.08 0.35
N PRO A 370 -14.02 -55.07 0.88
CA PRO A 370 -13.40 -56.11 1.69
C PRO A 370 -12.56 -57.00 0.78
N LYS A 371 -11.24 -57.03 1.00
CA LYS A 371 -10.32 -57.97 0.34
C LYS A 371 -10.79 -59.41 0.59
N ARG A 372 -11.45 -59.99 -0.40
CA ARG A 372 -11.82 -61.41 -0.45
C ARG A 372 -10.56 -62.20 -0.81
N TYR A 373 -9.86 -62.75 0.19
CA TYR A 373 -8.84 -63.76 -0.04
C TYR A 373 -9.53 -65.07 -0.44
N ASN A 374 -9.52 -65.38 -1.73
CA ASN A 374 -9.90 -66.71 -2.22
C ASN A 374 -8.69 -67.66 -2.11
N SER A 375 -8.96 -68.76 -1.42
CA SER A 375 -8.19 -69.97 -1.23
C SER A 375 -7.61 -70.55 -2.52
N LEU A 376 -6.30 -70.84 -2.51
CA LEU A 376 -5.69 -71.86 -3.36
C LEU A 376 -5.48 -73.10 -2.49
N SER A 377 -6.45 -74.03 -2.52
CA SER A 377 -6.21 -75.44 -2.24
C SER A 377 -6.22 -76.16 -3.58
N GLN A 378 -5.11 -76.79 -3.94
CA GLN A 378 -5.11 -77.79 -5.00
C GLN A 378 -4.17 -78.91 -4.56
N SER A 379 -4.79 -79.98 -4.06
CA SER A 379 -4.26 -81.34 -4.05
C SER A 379 -4.90 -82.07 -5.23
N ASP A 380 -4.07 -82.51 -6.18
CA ASP A 380 -3.88 -83.93 -6.52
C ASP A 380 -2.71 -84.06 -7.51
#